data_AF-A0A1Q3FTW7-F1
#
_entry.id   AF-A0A1Q3FTW7-F1
#
_cell.length_a   1.000
_cell.length_b   1.000
_cell.length_c   1.000
_cell.angle_alpha   90.00
_cell.angle_beta   90.00
_cell.angle_gamma   90.00
#
_symmetry.space_group_name_H-M   'P 1'
#
loop_
_entity.id
_entity.type
_entity.pdbx_description
1 polymer ?
#
loop_
_entity_poly.entity_id
_entity_poly.type
_entity_poly.pdbx_seq_one_letter_code
_entity_poly.pdbx_strand_id
1 'polypeptide(L)'
;MNLSTLFDHLPYLSYSFRTLSSDEQLKLGHSLRTLQRDQRLRSVWFLGRLEGRDADYFLAFGCPDRELFAGRKLFYSQNLHEWFLLLEPKQWDHCWDKIGAPFRGDPAFRMEIDLGPGFTFDEDLVPVEGERIRFEVKEQNRLWFVVSRMLQEAALVPRGVLYHDTNGNCVINPYFGGISVEASMVLNNYLHFREPRSDPAVNLAKRDEFSYFMDVFDPADDVVPKEGSFVVRRDVGRDVFVLNSMHWPGLINFHRADTGAVFGFCYFGDGRKNWELPFKL
;
A
#
# COMPACT_ATOMS: atom_id res chain seq x y z
N MET A 1 1.90 8.54 -3.37
CA MET A 1 2.41 9.93 -3.52
C MET A 1 1.28 10.94 -3.32
N ASN A 2 1.49 12.01 -2.55
CA ASN A 2 0.46 13.02 -2.30
C ASN A 2 0.28 13.92 -3.54
N LEU A 3 -0.94 14.32 -3.85
CA LEU A 3 -1.25 15.27 -4.93
C LEU A 3 -0.52 16.61 -4.78
N SER A 4 -0.36 17.12 -3.55
CA SER A 4 0.27 18.44 -3.31
C SER A 4 1.75 18.47 -3.71
N THR A 5 2.44 17.33 -3.61
CA THR A 5 3.87 17.16 -3.90
C THR A 5 4.09 16.16 -5.03
N LEU A 6 3.07 15.89 -5.85
CA LEU A 6 3.09 14.81 -6.82
C LEU A 6 4.26 14.97 -7.80
N PHE A 7 4.43 16.16 -8.38
CA PHE A 7 5.48 16.42 -9.36
C PHE A 7 6.89 16.32 -8.79
N ASP A 8 7.07 16.67 -7.51
CA ASP A 8 8.35 16.49 -6.81
C ASP A 8 8.64 15.01 -6.54
N HIS A 9 7.59 14.20 -6.40
CA HIS A 9 7.67 12.77 -6.09
C HIS A 9 7.79 11.88 -7.34
N LEU A 10 7.33 12.32 -8.50
CA LEU A 10 7.38 11.55 -9.75
C LEU A 10 8.79 11.09 -10.17
N PRO A 11 9.87 11.88 -10.01
CA PRO A 11 11.22 11.40 -10.30
C PRO A 11 11.63 10.15 -9.51
N TYR A 12 11.04 9.93 -8.32
CA TYR A 12 11.33 8.76 -7.49
C TYR A 12 10.72 7.47 -8.04
N LEU A 13 9.81 7.56 -9.02
CA LEU A 13 9.34 6.40 -9.76
C LEU A 13 10.47 5.67 -10.48
N SER A 14 11.56 6.37 -10.84
CA SER A 14 12.71 5.73 -11.51
C SER A 14 13.34 4.61 -10.69
N TYR A 15 13.22 4.64 -9.36
CA TYR A 15 13.71 3.56 -8.49
C TYR A 15 12.88 2.27 -8.63
N SER A 16 11.65 2.35 -9.13
CA SER A 16 10.84 1.19 -9.54
C SER A 16 11.08 0.78 -11.00
N PHE A 17 12.04 1.40 -11.71
CA PHE A 17 12.29 1.22 -13.14
C PHE A 17 11.04 1.47 -14.00
N ARG A 18 10.17 2.36 -13.51
CA ARG A 18 8.94 2.78 -14.17
C ARG A 18 8.94 4.30 -14.25
N THR A 19 8.30 4.82 -15.29
CA THR A 19 8.12 6.26 -15.50
C THR A 19 6.74 6.49 -16.09
N LEU A 20 6.21 7.69 -15.90
CA LEU A 20 5.01 8.16 -16.60
C LEU A 20 5.47 9.11 -17.71
N SER A 21 4.86 9.00 -18.89
CA SER A 21 5.09 9.95 -19.98
C SER A 21 4.65 11.36 -19.57
N SER A 22 5.20 12.40 -20.20
CA SER A 22 4.84 13.79 -19.89
C SER A 22 3.34 14.06 -20.04
N ASP A 23 2.70 13.41 -21.02
CA ASP A 23 1.25 13.50 -21.23
C ASP A 23 0.46 12.84 -20.09
N GLU A 24 0.85 11.64 -19.65
CA GLU A 24 0.24 10.97 -18.49
C GLU A 24 0.41 11.78 -17.20
N GLN A 25 1.56 12.41 -16.99
CA GLN A 25 1.81 13.25 -15.82
C GLN A 25 0.88 14.47 -15.78
N LEU A 26 0.67 15.13 -16.92
CA LEU A 26 -0.25 16.27 -17.04
C LEU A 26 -1.70 15.83 -16.82
N LYS A 27 -2.12 14.74 -17.47
CA LYS A 27 -3.46 14.15 -17.30
C LYS A 27 -3.73 13.77 -15.85
N LEU A 28 -2.78 13.08 -15.21
CA LEU A 28 -2.85 12.68 -13.81
C LEU A 28 -2.99 13.89 -12.88
N GLY A 29 -2.16 14.92 -13.07
CA GLY A 29 -2.21 16.12 -12.25
C GLY A 29 -3.54 16.87 -12.35
N HIS A 30 -4.09 16.97 -13.57
CA HIS A 30 -5.39 17.60 -13.81
C HIS A 30 -6.56 16.76 -13.26
N SER A 31 -6.60 15.46 -13.56
CA SER A 31 -7.72 14.59 -13.20
C SER A 31 -7.81 14.35 -11.70
N LEU A 32 -6.67 14.23 -10.99
CA LEU A 32 -6.67 14.10 -9.52
C LEU A 32 -7.13 15.38 -8.81
N ARG A 33 -6.81 16.58 -9.33
CA ARG A 33 -7.35 17.84 -8.81
C ARG A 33 -8.85 17.96 -9.03
N THR A 34 -9.33 17.51 -10.18
CA THR A 34 -10.76 17.44 -10.49
C THR A 34 -11.46 16.48 -9.53
N LEU A 35 -10.92 15.27 -9.34
CA LEU A 35 -11.39 14.29 -8.37
C LEU A 35 -11.44 14.86 -6.94
N GLN A 36 -10.40 15.57 -6.51
CA GLN A 36 -10.33 16.19 -5.19
C GLN A 36 -11.50 17.16 -4.96
N ARG A 37 -11.77 18.03 -5.94
CA ARG A 37 -12.86 19.02 -5.87
C ARG A 37 -14.23 18.35 -5.90
N ASP A 38 -14.43 17.43 -6.84
CA ASP A 38 -15.74 16.84 -7.11
C ASP A 38 -16.20 15.92 -5.96
N GLN A 39 -15.27 15.21 -5.32
CA GLN A 39 -15.54 14.35 -4.16
C GLN A 39 -15.35 15.07 -2.80
N ARG A 40 -15.03 16.37 -2.79
CA ARG A 40 -14.76 17.19 -1.60
C ARG A 40 -13.72 16.56 -0.66
N LEU A 41 -12.61 16.10 -1.23
CA LEU A 41 -11.54 15.41 -0.50
C LEU A 41 -10.52 16.42 0.01
N ARG A 42 -10.09 16.29 1.27
CA ARG A 42 -9.00 17.10 1.82
C ARG A 42 -7.66 16.74 1.21
N SER A 43 -7.37 15.45 1.07
CA SER A 43 -6.13 14.97 0.45
C SER A 43 -6.40 13.83 -0.52
N VAL A 44 -5.60 13.78 -1.58
CA VAL A 44 -5.64 12.74 -2.62
C VAL A 44 -4.23 12.23 -2.83
N TRP A 45 -4.11 10.93 -2.96
CA TRP A 45 -2.85 10.22 -3.10
C TRP A 45 -2.91 9.33 -4.33
N PHE A 46 -1.93 9.47 -5.21
CA PHE A 46 -1.71 8.53 -6.30
C PHE A 46 -0.98 7.30 -5.76
N LEU A 47 -1.58 6.11 -5.95
CA LEU A 47 -1.00 4.85 -5.52
C LEU A 47 -0.13 4.23 -6.62
N GLY A 48 -0.48 4.39 -7.89
CA GLY A 48 0.32 3.85 -8.99
C GLY A 48 -0.52 3.19 -10.07
N ARG A 49 0.03 2.16 -10.71
CA ARG A 49 -0.57 1.44 -11.84
C ARG A 49 -0.56 -0.06 -11.60
N LEU A 50 -1.73 -0.69 -11.70
CA LEU A 50 -1.86 -2.13 -11.79
C LEU A 50 -1.92 -2.53 -13.26
N GLU A 51 -1.00 -3.40 -13.67
CA GLU A 51 -0.78 -3.83 -15.04
C GLU A 51 -1.70 -5.02 -15.35
N GLY A 52 -2.61 -4.83 -16.30
CA GLY A 52 -3.55 -5.87 -16.75
C GLY A 52 -3.14 -6.43 -18.11
N ARG A 53 -3.85 -7.46 -18.59
CA ARG A 53 -3.57 -8.08 -19.88
C ARG A 53 -4.02 -7.20 -21.07
N ASP A 54 -5.24 -6.71 -21.01
CA ASP A 54 -5.89 -5.94 -22.08
C ASP A 54 -5.86 -4.43 -21.76
N ALA A 55 -5.98 -4.04 -20.48
CA ALA A 55 -5.88 -2.65 -20.03
C ALA A 55 -5.33 -2.54 -18.60
N ASP A 56 -4.68 -1.40 -18.32
CA ASP A 56 -4.11 -1.08 -17.02
C ASP A 56 -5.10 -0.29 -16.14
N TYR A 57 -4.93 -0.41 -14.82
CA TYR A 57 -5.66 0.37 -13.83
C TYR A 57 -4.73 1.33 -13.11
N PHE A 58 -4.99 2.63 -13.25
CA PHE A 58 -4.40 3.66 -12.41
C PHE A 58 -5.16 3.76 -11.11
N LEU A 59 -4.44 3.83 -10.00
CA LEU A 59 -4.99 3.71 -8.65
C LEU A 59 -4.72 4.98 -7.85
N ALA A 60 -5.74 5.44 -7.14
CA ALA A 60 -5.63 6.55 -6.21
C ALA A 60 -6.50 6.31 -4.99
N PHE A 61 -6.21 7.02 -3.91
CA PHE A 61 -7.11 7.08 -2.76
C PHE A 61 -7.20 8.51 -2.25
N GLY A 62 -8.28 8.82 -1.55
CA GLY A 62 -8.46 10.14 -0.97
C GLY A 62 -9.13 10.09 0.39
N CYS A 63 -8.79 11.07 1.21
CA CYS A 63 -9.27 11.22 2.57
C CYS A 63 -10.14 12.50 2.63
N PRO A 64 -11.41 12.40 3.03
CA PRO A 64 -12.30 13.56 3.13
C PRO A 64 -11.89 14.50 4.26
N ASP A 65 -11.46 13.94 5.39
CA ASP A 65 -11.17 14.67 6.62
C ASP A 65 -9.66 14.77 6.90
N ARG A 66 -9.33 15.30 8.09
CA ARG A 66 -7.95 15.34 8.58
C ARG A 66 -7.46 13.94 8.96
N GLU A 67 -8.35 13.11 9.48
CA GLU A 67 -8.09 11.70 9.75
C GLU A 67 -7.88 10.97 8.41
N LEU A 68 -6.85 10.12 8.34
CA LEU A 68 -6.35 9.52 7.11
C LEU A 68 -7.04 8.21 6.70
N PHE A 69 -7.55 7.44 7.65
CA PHE A 69 -7.96 6.06 7.43
C PHE A 69 -9.49 5.87 7.48
N ALA A 70 -10.16 6.51 8.42
CA ALA A 70 -11.60 6.64 8.50
C ALA A 70 -12.15 7.38 7.27
N GLY A 71 -13.11 6.75 6.60
CA GLY A 71 -13.74 7.33 5.41
C GLY A 71 -12.83 7.44 4.19
N ARG A 72 -11.65 6.81 4.20
CA ARG A 72 -10.74 6.75 3.03
C ARG A 72 -11.45 6.08 1.86
N LYS A 73 -11.48 6.77 0.72
CA LYS A 73 -12.08 6.28 -0.53
C LYS A 73 -11.00 5.83 -1.51
N LEU A 74 -11.18 4.64 -2.09
CA LEU A 74 -10.31 4.12 -3.14
C LEU A 74 -10.90 4.44 -4.51
N PHE A 75 -10.07 4.76 -5.48
CA PHE A 75 -10.46 5.10 -6.84
C PHE A 75 -9.58 4.37 -7.85
N TYR A 76 -10.16 4.07 -9.01
CA TYR A 76 -9.42 3.57 -10.16
C TYR A 76 -9.78 4.34 -11.43
N SER A 77 -8.87 4.34 -12.40
CA SER A 77 -9.05 4.91 -13.73
C SER A 77 -8.36 4.04 -14.77
N GLN A 78 -8.92 3.95 -15.98
CA GLN A 78 -8.27 3.26 -17.11
C GLN A 78 -7.68 4.23 -18.13
N ASN A 79 -8.03 5.52 -18.03
CA ASN A 79 -7.70 6.54 -19.04
C ASN A 79 -7.04 7.80 -18.43
N LEU A 80 -6.81 7.84 -17.12
CA LEU A 80 -6.27 8.99 -16.36
C LEU A 80 -7.12 10.27 -16.43
N HIS A 81 -8.36 10.19 -16.89
CA HIS A 81 -9.30 11.32 -16.94
C HIS A 81 -10.47 11.09 -16.00
N GLU A 82 -11.14 9.94 -16.15
CA GLU A 82 -12.31 9.58 -15.38
C GLU A 82 -11.90 8.63 -14.25
N TRP A 83 -12.27 9.01 -13.03
CA TRP A 83 -11.98 8.24 -11.82
C TRP A 83 -13.27 7.63 -11.27
N PHE A 84 -13.28 6.32 -11.14
CA PHE A 84 -14.40 5.56 -10.61
C PHE A 84 -14.12 5.18 -9.16
N LEU A 85 -15.14 5.28 -8.31
CA LEU A 85 -15.06 4.85 -6.92
C LEU A 85 -14.97 3.32 -6.85
N LEU A 86 -13.96 2.84 -6.13
CA LEU A 86 -13.72 1.43 -5.88
C LEU A 86 -14.38 1.08 -4.54
N LEU A 87 -15.59 0.55 -4.62
CA LEU A 87 -16.41 0.21 -3.45
C LEU A 87 -15.96 -1.11 -2.83
N GLU A 88 -16.06 -1.17 -1.51
CA GLU A 88 -15.92 -2.43 -0.79
C GLU A 88 -17.01 -3.42 -1.24
N PRO A 89 -16.63 -4.63 -1.68
CA PRO A 89 -17.59 -5.65 -2.05
C PRO A 89 -18.35 -6.15 -0.81
N LYS A 90 -19.65 -6.40 -0.97
CA LYS A 90 -20.51 -6.93 0.11
C LYS A 90 -20.06 -8.29 0.63
N GLN A 91 -19.42 -9.08 -0.23
CA GLN A 91 -18.93 -10.41 0.07
C GLN A 91 -17.51 -10.51 -0.48
N TRP A 92 -16.57 -10.79 0.40
CA TRP A 92 -15.19 -11.12 0.09
C TRP A 92 -14.67 -12.06 1.17
N ASP A 93 -13.63 -12.83 0.84
CA ASP A 93 -12.98 -13.76 1.76
C ASP A 93 -11.45 -13.64 1.63
N HIS A 94 -10.73 -13.95 2.69
CA HIS A 94 -9.27 -13.97 2.75
C HIS A 94 -8.65 -14.94 1.73
N CYS A 95 -9.40 -15.94 1.27
CA CYS A 95 -8.93 -16.82 0.20
C CYS A 95 -8.67 -16.08 -1.12
N TRP A 96 -9.19 -14.87 -1.31
CA TRP A 96 -8.95 -14.06 -2.51
C TRP A 96 -7.48 -13.65 -2.67
N ASP A 97 -6.70 -13.63 -1.59
CA ASP A 97 -5.26 -13.36 -1.68
C ASP A 97 -4.52 -14.46 -2.47
N LYS A 98 -5.11 -15.66 -2.57
CA LYS A 98 -4.52 -16.81 -3.28
C LYS A 98 -4.87 -16.82 -4.77
N ILE A 99 -5.64 -15.84 -5.27
CA ILE A 99 -5.99 -15.76 -6.68
C ILE A 99 -4.75 -15.34 -7.48
N GLY A 100 -4.11 -16.32 -8.12
CA GLY A 100 -2.92 -16.13 -8.94
C GLY A 100 -3.17 -15.68 -10.40
N ALA A 101 -4.43 -15.61 -10.83
CA ALA A 101 -4.79 -15.22 -12.19
C ALA A 101 -4.43 -13.75 -12.49
N PRO A 102 -3.96 -13.38 -13.70
CA PRO A 102 -3.71 -11.98 -14.03
C PRO A 102 -5.02 -11.18 -14.10
N PHE A 103 -4.94 -9.86 -13.93
CA PHE A 103 -6.05 -8.96 -14.22
C PHE A 103 -6.23 -8.83 -15.74
N ARG A 104 -7.48 -8.77 -16.19
CA ARG A 104 -7.76 -8.62 -17.62
C ARG A 104 -7.76 -7.15 -18.05
N GLY A 105 -8.23 -6.25 -17.21
CA GLY A 105 -8.47 -4.85 -17.58
C GLY A 105 -9.93 -4.55 -17.93
N ASP A 106 -10.88 -5.41 -17.52
CA ASP A 106 -12.31 -5.13 -17.63
C ASP A 106 -12.96 -5.20 -16.23
N PRO A 107 -13.40 -4.06 -15.65
CA PRO A 107 -14.06 -4.04 -14.35
C PRO A 107 -15.31 -4.93 -14.26
N ALA A 108 -16.02 -5.14 -15.37
CA ALA A 108 -17.24 -5.93 -15.42
C ALA A 108 -16.98 -7.44 -15.57
N PHE A 109 -15.75 -7.82 -15.93
CA PHE A 109 -15.36 -9.21 -16.11
C PHE A 109 -15.58 -10.01 -14.82
N ARG A 110 -16.09 -11.24 -15.00
CA ARG A 110 -16.26 -12.20 -13.93
C ARG A 110 -15.47 -13.44 -14.25
N MET A 111 -14.87 -14.01 -13.22
CA MET A 111 -14.11 -15.24 -13.34
C MET A 111 -14.54 -16.24 -12.29
N GLU A 112 -14.65 -17.48 -12.71
CA GLU A 112 -14.78 -18.61 -11.81
C GLU A 112 -13.39 -18.97 -11.30
N ILE A 113 -13.24 -18.96 -9.98
CA ILE A 113 -12.02 -19.34 -9.28
C ILE A 113 -12.22 -20.72 -8.68
N ASP A 114 -11.24 -21.57 -8.88
CA ASP A 114 -11.11 -22.87 -8.23
C ASP A 114 -9.75 -22.91 -7.54
N LEU A 115 -9.73 -22.76 -6.22
CA LEU A 115 -8.49 -22.79 -5.43
C LEU A 115 -8.10 -24.22 -5.01
N GLY A 116 -8.83 -25.24 -5.48
CA GLY A 116 -8.62 -26.63 -5.07
C GLY A 116 -9.27 -26.96 -3.72
N PRO A 117 -8.99 -28.16 -3.17
CA PRO A 117 -9.49 -28.54 -1.85
C PRO A 117 -8.93 -27.60 -0.78
N GLY A 118 -9.78 -27.19 0.16
CA GLY A 118 -9.29 -26.69 1.44
C GLY A 118 -8.51 -27.78 2.17
N PHE A 119 -7.64 -27.41 3.09
CA PHE A 119 -6.98 -28.36 3.98
C PHE A 119 -7.29 -27.98 5.41
N THR A 120 -7.72 -28.96 6.21
CA THR A 120 -7.92 -28.82 7.65
C THR A 120 -7.04 -29.83 8.36
N PHE A 121 -6.57 -29.50 9.56
CA PHE A 121 -5.83 -30.46 10.39
C PHE A 121 -6.83 -31.24 11.25
N ASP A 122 -6.67 -32.56 11.32
CA ASP A 122 -7.38 -33.38 12.30
C ASP A 122 -6.75 -33.26 13.71
N GLU A 123 -7.27 -34.03 14.67
CA GLU A 123 -6.78 -34.05 16.05
C GLU A 123 -5.30 -34.47 16.15
N ASP A 124 -4.80 -35.22 15.15
CA ASP A 124 -3.41 -35.71 15.07
C ASP A 124 -2.51 -34.80 14.21
N LEU A 125 -2.99 -33.60 13.84
CA LEU A 125 -2.29 -32.63 12.97
C LEU A 125 -1.97 -33.17 11.56
N VAL A 126 -2.73 -34.16 11.09
CA VAL A 126 -2.65 -34.66 9.73
C VAL A 126 -3.52 -33.77 8.83
N PRO A 127 -3.00 -33.25 7.70
CA PRO A 127 -3.79 -32.46 6.77
C PRO A 127 -4.81 -33.37 6.06
N VAL A 128 -6.09 -33.10 6.29
CA VAL A 128 -7.24 -33.73 5.64
C VAL A 128 -7.78 -32.80 4.56
N GLU A 129 -8.08 -33.36 3.39
CA GLU A 129 -8.75 -32.64 2.30
C GLU A 129 -10.18 -32.26 2.73
N GLY A 130 -10.44 -30.97 2.77
CA GLY A 130 -11.76 -30.40 3.01
C GLY A 130 -12.51 -30.08 1.71
N GLU A 131 -13.57 -29.29 1.84
CA GLU A 131 -14.38 -28.88 0.69
C GLU A 131 -13.57 -28.07 -0.33
N ARG A 132 -13.89 -28.27 -1.61
CA ARG A 132 -13.25 -27.57 -2.72
C ARG A 132 -13.73 -26.13 -2.78
N ILE A 133 -12.79 -25.18 -2.70
CA ILE A 133 -13.12 -23.76 -2.66
C ILE A 133 -13.33 -23.27 -4.09
N ARG A 134 -14.60 -23.04 -4.44
CA ARG A 134 -15.03 -22.51 -5.75
C ARG A 134 -15.96 -21.33 -5.57
N PHE A 135 -15.72 -20.26 -6.30
CA PHE A 135 -16.57 -19.07 -6.28
C PHE A 135 -16.40 -18.25 -7.56
N GLU A 136 -17.40 -17.42 -7.86
CA GLU A 136 -17.30 -16.38 -8.90
C GLU A 136 -16.83 -15.07 -8.26
N VAL A 137 -15.86 -14.40 -8.90
CA VAL A 137 -15.41 -13.07 -8.48
C VAL A 137 -15.47 -12.09 -9.65
N LYS A 138 -16.04 -10.91 -9.39
CA LYS A 138 -15.98 -9.76 -10.29
C LYS A 138 -14.61 -9.10 -10.19
N GLU A 139 -14.00 -8.77 -11.32
CA GLU A 139 -12.65 -8.19 -11.38
C GLU A 139 -12.54 -6.89 -10.57
N GLN A 140 -13.54 -6.01 -10.65
CA GLN A 140 -13.59 -4.79 -9.82
C GLN A 140 -13.55 -5.09 -8.30
N ASN A 141 -14.23 -6.14 -7.84
CA ASN A 141 -14.23 -6.51 -6.42
C ASN A 141 -12.85 -7.04 -6.02
N ARG A 142 -12.25 -7.87 -6.87
CA ARG A 142 -10.89 -8.37 -6.69
C ARG A 142 -9.88 -7.22 -6.65
N LEU A 143 -10.04 -6.23 -7.53
CA LEU A 143 -9.22 -5.02 -7.56
C LEU A 143 -9.28 -4.28 -6.23
N TRP A 144 -10.49 -4.05 -5.68
CA TRP A 144 -10.64 -3.46 -4.35
C TRP A 144 -9.89 -4.24 -3.29
N PHE A 145 -10.03 -5.56 -3.28
CA PHE A 145 -9.43 -6.43 -2.27
C PHE A 145 -7.90 -6.37 -2.35
N VAL A 146 -7.33 -6.53 -3.53
CA VAL A 146 -5.88 -6.48 -3.77
C VAL A 146 -5.30 -5.12 -3.36
N VAL A 147 -5.92 -4.02 -3.79
CA VAL A 147 -5.45 -2.67 -3.47
C VAL A 147 -5.52 -2.38 -1.97
N SER A 148 -6.60 -2.81 -1.33
CA SER A 148 -6.78 -2.66 0.12
C SER A 148 -5.73 -3.46 0.91
N ARG A 149 -5.49 -4.72 0.53
CA ARG A 149 -4.48 -5.58 1.15
C ARG A 149 -3.08 -5.02 0.98
N MET A 150 -2.73 -4.61 -0.23
CA MET A 150 -1.45 -4.00 -0.55
C MET A 150 -1.18 -2.73 0.25
N LEU A 151 -2.16 -1.81 0.34
CA LEU A 151 -2.04 -0.62 1.18
C LEU A 151 -1.84 -0.98 2.65
N GLN A 152 -2.54 -1.99 3.15
CA GLN A 152 -2.42 -2.40 4.55
C GLN A 152 -1.09 -3.10 4.86
N GLU A 153 -0.55 -3.87 3.93
CA GLU A 153 0.60 -4.74 4.20
C GLU A 153 1.93 -4.17 3.76
N ALA A 154 1.96 -3.29 2.75
CA ALA A 154 3.20 -2.92 2.08
C ALA A 154 3.45 -1.41 2.01
N ALA A 155 2.42 -0.57 2.17
CA ALA A 155 2.62 0.88 2.27
C ALA A 155 3.27 1.25 3.61
N LEU A 156 4.45 1.85 3.53
CA LEU A 156 5.26 2.28 4.66
C LEU A 156 5.58 3.77 4.55
N VAL A 157 5.77 4.39 5.70
CA VAL A 157 6.29 5.76 5.82
C VAL A 157 7.32 5.85 6.94
N PRO A 158 8.28 6.78 6.85
CA PRO A 158 9.23 7.02 7.94
C PRO A 158 8.53 7.35 9.27
N ARG A 159 9.15 6.95 10.37
CA ARG A 159 8.73 7.33 11.72
C ARG A 159 8.61 8.85 11.84
N GLY A 160 7.50 9.29 12.41
CA GLY A 160 7.20 10.71 12.60
C GLY A 160 6.42 11.35 11.46
N VAL A 161 6.19 10.65 10.33
CA VAL A 161 5.22 11.06 9.31
C VAL A 161 3.80 10.90 9.83
N LEU A 162 3.48 9.75 10.43
CA LEU A 162 2.20 9.53 11.10
C LEU A 162 2.26 10.03 12.54
N TYR A 163 1.15 10.60 12.99
CA TYR A 163 0.99 11.15 14.31
C TYR A 163 -0.45 10.96 14.78
N HIS A 164 -0.64 10.44 16.00
CA HIS A 164 -1.93 10.52 16.69
C HIS A 164 -2.10 11.90 17.30
N ASP A 165 -3.21 12.57 16.97
CA ASP A 165 -3.56 13.80 17.65
C ASP A 165 -4.12 13.55 19.07
N THR A 166 -4.36 14.62 19.83
CA THR A 166 -4.90 14.53 21.19
C THR A 166 -6.30 13.90 21.25
N ASN A 167 -6.99 13.79 20.11
CA ASN A 167 -8.30 13.17 19.99
C ASN A 167 -8.19 11.70 19.52
N GLY A 168 -6.97 11.18 19.32
CA GLY A 168 -6.70 9.82 18.84
C GLY A 168 -6.81 9.65 17.33
N ASN A 169 -6.97 10.72 16.54
CA ASN A 169 -7.05 10.61 15.09
C ASN A 169 -5.67 10.38 14.47
N CYS A 170 -5.58 9.53 13.45
CA CYS A 170 -4.36 9.34 12.68
C CYS A 170 -4.21 10.46 11.63
N VAL A 171 -3.17 11.28 11.74
CA VAL A 171 -2.94 12.40 10.82
C VAL A 171 -1.50 12.43 10.32
N ILE A 172 -1.26 13.12 9.19
CA ILE A 172 0.11 13.45 8.76
C ILE A 172 0.65 14.55 9.65
N ASN A 173 1.86 14.35 10.18
CA ASN A 173 2.57 15.34 10.96
C ASN A 173 3.08 16.49 10.05
N PRO A 174 2.58 17.72 10.20
CA PRO A 174 3.05 18.85 9.40
C PRO A 174 4.46 19.30 9.79
N TYR A 175 4.97 18.88 10.94
CA TYR A 175 6.30 19.23 11.47
C TYR A 175 7.31 18.09 11.31
N PHE A 176 7.01 17.09 10.48
CA PHE A 176 7.98 16.04 10.18
C PHE A 176 9.24 16.68 9.57
N GLY A 177 10.39 16.47 10.21
CA GLY A 177 11.67 17.04 9.79
C GLY A 177 12.51 16.12 8.91
N GLY A 178 12.12 14.86 8.78
CA GLY A 178 12.96 13.80 8.23
C GLY A 178 13.55 12.90 9.32
N ILE A 179 14.20 11.83 8.89
CA ILE A 179 14.99 10.93 9.74
C ILE A 179 16.43 10.89 9.22
N SER A 180 17.40 10.67 10.11
CA SER A 180 18.82 10.65 9.73
C SER A 180 19.14 9.49 8.80
N VAL A 181 20.30 9.57 8.16
CA VAL A 181 20.84 8.51 7.31
C VAL A 181 20.99 7.19 8.08
N GLU A 182 21.52 7.23 9.30
CA GLU A 182 21.72 6.04 10.14
C GLU A 182 20.37 5.44 10.54
N ALA A 183 19.43 6.30 10.96
CA ALA A 183 18.08 5.88 11.31
C ALA A 183 17.33 5.27 10.12
N SER A 184 17.56 5.79 8.91
CA SER A 184 16.93 5.31 7.67
C SER A 184 17.41 3.91 7.25
N MET A 185 18.55 3.42 7.75
CA MET A 185 18.97 2.04 7.48
C MET A 185 18.21 1.01 8.33
N VAL A 186 17.57 1.44 9.42
CA VAL A 186 16.91 0.56 10.38
C VAL A 186 15.44 0.38 10.03
N LEU A 187 15.01 -0.86 9.78
CA LEU A 187 13.64 -1.17 9.34
C LEU A 187 12.57 -0.78 10.36
N ASN A 188 12.87 -0.86 11.66
CA ASN A 188 11.98 -0.43 12.74
C ASN A 188 11.56 1.05 12.59
N ASN A 189 12.38 1.92 11.97
CA ASN A 189 12.06 3.33 11.75
C ASN A 189 11.08 3.59 10.59
N TYR A 190 10.46 2.54 10.06
CA TYR A 190 9.38 2.62 9.09
C TYR A 190 8.11 2.03 9.69
N LEU A 191 7.01 2.74 9.51
CA LEU A 191 5.72 2.40 10.09
C LEU A 191 4.72 2.13 8.96
N HIS A 192 3.81 1.18 9.17
CA HIS A 192 2.76 0.89 8.20
C HIS A 192 1.78 2.06 8.05
N PHE A 193 1.44 2.40 6.80
CA PHE A 193 0.48 3.45 6.45
C PHE A 193 -0.97 2.97 6.56
N ARG A 194 -1.37 2.58 7.77
CA ARG A 194 -2.73 2.14 8.12
C ARG A 194 -2.99 2.35 9.61
N GLU A 195 -4.23 2.08 10.02
CA GLU A 195 -4.55 1.93 11.43
C GLU A 195 -3.70 0.81 12.06
N PRO A 196 -3.19 1.02 13.28
CA PRO A 196 -2.48 -0.02 14.03
C PRO A 196 -3.37 -1.26 14.20
N ARG A 197 -2.82 -2.44 13.93
CA ARG A 197 -3.49 -3.73 14.22
C ARG A 197 -3.10 -4.24 15.59
N SER A 198 -1.86 -4.00 15.99
CA SER A 198 -1.37 -4.37 17.31
C SER A 198 -1.86 -3.38 18.35
N ASP A 199 -2.01 -3.86 19.59
CA ASP A 199 -2.29 -2.98 20.72
C ASP A 199 -1.19 -1.91 20.82
N PRO A 200 -1.54 -0.61 20.98
CA PRO A 200 -0.56 0.44 21.16
C PRO A 200 0.48 0.14 22.24
N ALA A 201 0.11 -0.50 23.36
CA ALA A 201 1.04 -0.87 24.42
C ALA A 201 2.13 -1.85 23.94
N VAL A 202 1.77 -2.77 23.05
CA VAL A 202 2.72 -3.71 22.43
C VAL A 202 3.67 -2.96 21.51
N ASN A 203 3.18 -2.02 20.69
CA ASN A 203 4.03 -1.24 19.80
C ASN A 203 4.99 -0.31 20.56
N LEU A 204 4.52 0.35 21.62
CA LEU A 204 5.35 1.21 22.47
C LEU A 204 6.47 0.44 23.17
N ALA A 205 6.21 -0.80 23.61
CA ALA A 205 7.20 -1.65 24.28
C ALA A 205 8.33 -2.14 23.35
N LYS A 206 8.20 -1.98 22.02
CA LYS A 206 9.24 -2.37 21.05
C LYS A 206 10.41 -1.38 21.00
N ARG A 207 10.35 -0.26 21.72
CA ARG A 207 11.35 0.82 21.71
C ARG A 207 11.65 1.29 23.12
N ASP A 208 12.93 1.53 23.41
CA ASP A 208 13.35 2.08 24.70
C ASP A 208 12.96 3.56 24.83
N GLU A 209 13.20 4.35 23.77
CA GLU A 209 12.82 5.76 23.67
C GLU A 209 11.61 5.91 22.73
N PHE A 210 10.41 5.81 23.28
CA PHE A 210 9.15 5.88 22.54
C PHE A 210 8.40 7.20 22.76
N SER A 211 7.56 7.54 21.78
CA SER A 211 6.60 8.63 21.81
C SER A 211 5.19 8.09 21.67
N TYR A 212 4.33 8.41 22.64
CA TYR A 212 2.91 8.06 22.64
C TYR A 212 2.13 8.55 21.41
N PHE A 213 2.67 9.50 20.65
CA PHE A 213 2.01 10.02 19.46
C PHE A 213 2.48 9.40 18.16
N MET A 214 3.67 8.79 18.13
CA MET A 214 4.32 8.33 16.88
C MET A 214 4.63 6.83 16.89
N ASP A 215 4.83 6.22 18.06
CA ASP A 215 5.28 4.83 18.19
C ASP A 215 4.15 3.85 18.53
N VAL A 216 2.91 4.33 18.43
CA VAL A 216 1.67 3.55 18.49
C VAL A 216 1.40 2.73 17.23
N PHE A 217 2.01 3.10 16.09
CA PHE A 217 1.81 2.44 14.80
C PHE A 217 2.66 1.19 14.66
N ASP A 218 2.20 0.26 13.83
CA ASP A 218 2.90 -1.01 13.59
C ASP A 218 4.20 -0.77 12.81
N PRO A 219 5.37 -1.20 13.33
CA PRO A 219 6.64 -1.09 12.62
C PRO A 219 6.77 -2.15 11.52
N ALA A 220 7.58 -1.84 10.51
CA ALA A 220 7.76 -2.67 9.32
C ALA A 220 8.54 -3.98 9.55
N ASP A 221 9.14 -4.17 10.72
CA ASP A 221 9.87 -5.38 11.12
C ASP A 221 8.97 -6.43 11.81
N ASP A 222 7.71 -6.10 12.09
CA ASP A 222 6.70 -7.00 12.66
C ASP A 222 5.90 -7.73 11.57
N VAL A 223 6.62 -8.33 10.63
CA VAL A 223 6.06 -9.07 9.48
C VAL A 223 6.76 -10.42 9.34
N VAL A 224 6.12 -11.36 8.64
CA VAL A 224 6.67 -12.71 8.42
C VAL A 224 7.06 -12.87 6.96
N PRO A 225 8.31 -13.27 6.65
CA PRO A 225 9.44 -13.45 7.58
C PRO A 225 9.96 -12.10 8.10
N LYS A 226 10.47 -12.09 9.36
CA LYS A 226 10.97 -10.87 10.03
C LYS A 226 12.08 -10.22 9.22
N GLU A 227 12.97 -11.04 8.69
CA GLU A 227 14.02 -10.63 7.78
C GLU A 227 13.59 -10.95 6.34
N GLY A 228 13.78 -9.99 5.43
CA GLY A 228 13.54 -10.19 4.00
C GLY A 228 12.13 -9.86 3.50
N SER A 229 11.16 -9.50 4.35
CA SER A 229 9.86 -8.96 3.89
C SER A 229 9.98 -7.59 3.21
N PHE A 230 10.96 -6.79 3.65
CA PHE A 230 11.31 -5.51 3.04
C PHE A 230 12.81 -5.42 2.81
N VAL A 231 13.20 -4.83 1.67
CA VAL A 231 14.59 -4.58 1.34
C VAL A 231 14.82 -3.08 1.23
N VAL A 232 15.64 -2.54 2.13
CA VAL A 232 16.06 -1.14 2.16
C VAL A 232 17.27 -0.95 1.23
N ARG A 233 17.21 0.06 0.36
CA ARG A 233 18.32 0.48 -0.51
C ARG A 233 18.53 1.98 -0.36
N ARG A 234 19.78 2.44 -0.39
CA ARG A 234 20.15 3.86 -0.39
C ARG A 234 20.77 4.25 -1.72
N ASP A 235 20.26 5.31 -2.32
CA ASP A 235 20.96 6.10 -3.31
C ASP A 235 21.84 7.12 -2.60
N VAL A 236 23.14 6.85 -2.56
CA VAL A 236 24.14 7.68 -1.86
C VAL A 236 24.26 9.06 -2.47
N GLY A 237 23.98 9.24 -3.77
CA GLY A 237 24.14 10.54 -4.43
C GLY A 237 23.08 11.57 -4.03
N ARG A 238 21.91 11.11 -3.59
CA ARG A 238 20.75 11.97 -3.27
C ARG A 238 20.23 11.77 -1.85
N ASP A 239 20.84 10.88 -1.09
CA ASP A 239 20.37 10.40 0.22
C ASP A 239 18.91 9.97 0.22
N VAL A 240 18.55 9.23 -0.83
CA VAL A 240 17.21 8.68 -1.00
C VAL A 240 17.23 7.23 -0.58
N PHE A 241 16.26 6.87 0.25
CA PHE A 241 16.06 5.50 0.69
C PHE A 241 14.82 4.94 0.01
N VAL A 242 14.92 3.70 -0.42
CA VAL A 242 13.87 2.97 -1.13
C VAL A 242 13.68 1.62 -0.47
N LEU A 243 12.45 1.35 -0.05
CA LEU A 243 12.03 0.10 0.57
C LEU A 243 11.14 -0.65 -0.40
N ASN A 244 11.63 -1.81 -0.84
CA ASN A 244 10.89 -2.69 -1.73
C ASN A 244 10.13 -3.71 -0.90
N SER A 245 8.84 -3.89 -1.15
CA SER A 245 8.08 -5.00 -0.57
C SER A 245 8.38 -6.29 -1.32
N MET A 246 8.74 -7.35 -0.59
CA MET A 246 9.00 -8.67 -1.16
C MET A 246 7.74 -9.55 -1.24
N HIS A 247 6.72 -9.21 -0.44
CA HIS A 247 5.36 -9.78 -0.53
C HIS A 247 4.56 -9.19 -1.67
N TRP A 248 4.75 -7.90 -1.96
CA TRP A 248 4.06 -7.18 -3.03
C TRP A 248 5.08 -6.62 -4.04
N PRO A 249 5.62 -7.48 -4.94
CA PRO A 249 6.56 -7.05 -5.96
C PRO A 249 5.99 -5.90 -6.79
N GLY A 250 6.77 -4.83 -6.94
CA GLY A 250 6.35 -3.60 -7.61
C GLY A 250 5.90 -2.49 -6.66
N LEU A 251 5.68 -2.78 -5.37
CA LEU A 251 5.47 -1.73 -4.37
C LEU A 251 6.81 -1.23 -3.84
N ILE A 252 7.06 0.06 -4.05
CA ILE A 252 8.18 0.77 -3.47
C ILE A 252 7.68 1.86 -2.52
N ASN A 253 8.38 2.00 -1.40
CA ASN A 253 8.28 3.14 -0.51
C ASN A 253 9.58 3.92 -0.64
N PHE A 254 9.52 5.25 -0.57
CA PHE A 254 10.70 6.09 -0.67
C PHE A 254 10.62 7.28 0.28
N HIS A 255 11.77 7.77 0.70
CA HIS A 255 11.92 9.07 1.35
C HIS A 255 13.35 9.58 1.15
N ARG A 256 13.57 10.86 1.42
CA ARG A 256 14.92 11.44 1.48
C ARG A 256 15.29 11.68 2.95
N ALA A 257 16.52 11.35 3.32
CA ALA A 257 16.99 11.59 4.69
C ALA A 257 17.01 13.08 5.03
N ASP A 258 16.86 13.40 6.31
CA ASP A 258 16.96 14.77 6.87
C ASP A 258 16.02 15.81 6.22
N THR A 259 14.94 15.35 5.58
CA THR A 259 13.90 16.22 5.04
C THR A 259 12.50 15.65 5.26
N GLY A 260 11.57 16.51 5.68
CA GLY A 260 10.16 16.15 5.81
C GLY A 260 9.36 16.17 4.51
N ALA A 261 9.85 16.87 3.49
CA ALA A 261 9.10 17.16 2.28
C ALA A 261 8.96 15.98 1.30
N VAL A 262 9.86 14.99 1.41
CA VAL A 262 9.98 13.91 0.41
C VAL A 262 9.79 12.57 1.10
N PHE A 263 8.58 12.03 0.97
CA PHE A 263 8.27 10.65 1.29
C PHE A 263 7.04 10.22 0.50
N GLY A 264 6.91 8.92 0.30
CA GLY A 264 5.71 8.35 -0.28
C GLY A 264 5.92 6.92 -0.67
N PHE A 265 4.93 6.39 -1.36
CA PHE A 265 4.97 5.06 -1.92
C PHE A 265 4.19 5.03 -3.22
N CYS A 266 4.53 4.04 -4.04
CA CYS A 266 3.82 3.74 -5.26
C CYS A 266 3.92 2.27 -5.63
N TYR A 267 2.94 1.81 -6.40
CA TYR A 267 2.84 0.45 -6.90
C TYR A 267 2.86 0.42 -8.42
N PHE A 268 3.74 -0.38 -9.00
CA PHE A 268 3.71 -0.73 -10.42
C PHE A 268 3.92 -2.23 -10.57
N GLY A 269 2.86 -2.96 -10.91
CA GLY A 269 2.90 -4.41 -11.03
C GLY A 269 1.53 -5.01 -11.31
N ASP A 270 1.41 -6.33 -11.26
CA ASP A 270 0.22 -7.08 -11.69
C ASP A 270 -0.79 -7.42 -10.57
N GLY A 271 -0.55 -6.91 -9.36
CA GLY A 271 -1.39 -7.13 -8.19
C GLY A 271 -1.27 -8.51 -7.55
N ARG A 272 -0.26 -9.32 -7.89
CA ARG A 272 -0.07 -10.65 -7.27
C ARG A 272 0.82 -10.58 -6.05
N LYS A 273 0.36 -11.20 -4.96
CA LYS A 273 1.14 -11.38 -3.73
C LYS A 273 2.08 -12.59 -3.85
N ASN A 274 3.31 -12.44 -3.40
CA ASN A 274 4.32 -13.49 -3.35
C ASN A 274 4.18 -14.33 -2.07
N TRP A 275 3.28 -15.31 -2.10
CA TRP A 275 3.06 -16.24 -0.98
C TRP A 275 4.23 -17.20 -0.72
N GLU A 276 5.14 -17.33 -1.68
CA GLU A 276 6.30 -18.22 -1.57
C GLU A 276 7.45 -17.60 -0.78
N LEU A 277 7.35 -16.32 -0.39
CA LEU A 277 8.44 -15.61 0.29
C LEU A 277 8.99 -16.34 1.54
N PRO A 278 8.16 -16.90 2.44
CA PRO A 278 8.66 -17.64 3.61
C PRO A 278 9.47 -18.90 3.27
N PHE A 279 9.37 -19.42 2.04
CA PHE A 279 10.09 -20.61 1.59
C PHE A 279 11.32 -20.29 0.73
N LYS A 280 11.54 -19.01 0.41
CA LYS A 280 12.60 -18.53 -0.50
C LYS A 280 13.79 -17.89 0.20
N LEU A 281 13.70 -17.68 1.51
CA LEU A 281 14.70 -17.00 2.33
C LEU A 281 15.43 -17.97 3.26
#